data_AF-A0A2A9DS88-F1
#
_entry.id   AF-A0A2A9DS88-F1
#
_cell.length_a   1.000
_cell.length_b   1.000
_cell.length_c   1.000
_cell.angle_alpha   90.00
_cell.angle_beta   90.00
_cell.angle_gamma   90.00
#
_symmetry.space_group_name_H-M   'P 1'
#
loop_
_entity.id
_entity.type
_entity.pdbx_description
1 polymer ?
#
loop_
_entity_poly.entity_id
_entity_poly.type
_entity_poly.pdbx_seq_one_letter_code
_entity_poly.pdbx_strand_id
1 'polypeptide(L)'
;MRRHVLAPALIALVALGLAGCAAADDEAGPRETPSVPQSLAPSATDVAVDEQNADEICEAESASGDADTCVLKNTEIEGSIVFDGTRVVKLINTTVTGEAKIIGAESVVVTDSDVAGDLEMLANTDAVVTTSTVGATLTVDGGKSGTVSANEVHGDLNCSGNGAVKGEGNAVSGSAANQCAALG
;
A
#
# COMPACT_ATOMS: atom_id res chain seq x y z
N MET A 1 6.36 -5.32 -49.56
CA MET A 1 5.40 -4.63 -50.45
C MET A 1 4.74 -3.51 -49.65
N ARG A 2 5.04 -2.25 -49.98
CA ARG A 2 4.44 -1.05 -49.38
C ARG A 2 3.20 -0.66 -50.19
N ARG A 3 2.07 -0.37 -49.54
CA ARG A 3 1.03 0.51 -50.09
C ARG A 3 0.45 1.37 -48.97
N HIS A 4 0.72 2.66 -49.10
CA HIS A 4 0.04 3.76 -48.41
C HIS A 4 -1.32 4.00 -49.05
N VAL A 5 -2.32 4.40 -48.25
CA VAL A 5 -3.46 5.19 -48.71
C VAL A 5 -3.75 6.28 -47.66
N LEU A 6 -3.62 7.54 -48.12
CA LEU A 6 -4.08 8.76 -47.46
C LEU A 6 -5.60 8.92 -47.62
N ALA A 7 -6.26 9.61 -46.68
CA ALA A 7 -6.97 10.89 -46.92
C ALA A 7 -7.93 11.28 -45.76
N PRO A 8 -8.27 12.59 -45.63
CA PRO A 8 -8.69 13.24 -44.37
C PRO A 8 -10.17 13.66 -44.33
N ALA A 9 -10.65 14.10 -43.17
CA ALA A 9 -11.84 14.97 -43.08
C ALA A 9 -11.81 15.88 -41.83
N LEU A 10 -11.67 17.19 -42.09
CA LEU A 10 -12.00 18.31 -41.21
C LEU A 10 -13.49 18.32 -40.88
N ILE A 11 -13.89 18.65 -39.65
CA ILE A 11 -15.00 19.57 -39.36
C ILE A 11 -14.67 20.39 -38.11
N ALA A 12 -14.64 21.71 -38.26
CA ALA A 12 -14.64 22.70 -37.19
C ALA A 12 -16.08 23.18 -36.95
N LEU A 13 -16.46 23.46 -35.70
CA LEU A 13 -17.51 24.44 -35.43
C LEU A 13 -17.26 25.16 -34.10
N VAL A 14 -17.30 26.48 -34.20
CA VAL A 14 -17.11 27.50 -33.17
C VAL A 14 -18.49 27.87 -32.59
N ALA A 15 -18.57 28.14 -31.28
CA ALA A 15 -19.64 28.96 -30.72
C ALA A 15 -19.09 29.86 -29.59
N LEU A 16 -18.95 31.15 -29.91
CA LEU A 16 -18.82 32.25 -28.96
C LEU A 16 -20.21 32.60 -28.41
N GLY A 17 -20.32 32.77 -27.09
CA GLY A 17 -21.46 33.42 -26.44
C GLY A 17 -21.00 34.69 -25.74
N LEU A 18 -21.47 35.84 -26.23
CA LEU A 18 -21.21 37.20 -25.74
C LEU A 18 -22.18 37.60 -24.60
N ALA A 19 -21.72 38.59 -23.85
CA ALA A 19 -22.34 39.22 -22.68
C ALA A 19 -23.77 39.76 -22.88
N GLY A 20 -24.53 39.78 -21.78
CA GLY A 20 -25.73 40.60 -21.59
C GLY A 20 -25.73 41.25 -20.21
N CYS A 21 -25.61 42.59 -20.19
CA CYS A 21 -25.83 43.44 -19.02
C CYS A 21 -27.30 43.88 -18.97
N ALA A 22 -27.92 43.89 -17.79
CA ALA A 22 -29.03 44.79 -17.44
C ALA A 22 -29.09 44.96 -15.91
N ALA A 23 -29.40 46.18 -15.46
CA ALA A 23 -29.22 46.70 -14.11
C ALA A 23 -30.54 47.02 -13.39
N ALA A 24 -30.48 46.96 -12.04
CA ALA A 24 -31.17 47.70 -10.96
C ALA A 24 -32.74 47.79 -10.95
N ASP A 25 -33.47 47.77 -9.83
CA ASP A 25 -33.29 48.47 -8.54
C ASP A 25 -34.04 47.81 -7.34
N ASP A 26 -33.50 48.11 -6.14
CA ASP A 26 -34.05 48.29 -4.77
C ASP A 26 -35.11 47.37 -4.11
N GLU A 27 -34.77 46.79 -2.94
CA GLU A 27 -35.25 47.26 -1.61
C GLU A 27 -34.71 46.42 -0.42
N ALA A 28 -34.28 47.15 0.63
CA ALA A 28 -34.36 46.83 2.06
C ALA A 28 -33.56 45.66 2.71
N GLY A 29 -32.42 46.01 3.32
CA GLY A 29 -32.10 45.64 4.72
C GLY A 29 -31.51 44.24 5.03
N PRO A 30 -30.94 44.04 6.24
CA PRO A 30 -29.52 43.68 6.36
C PRO A 30 -29.27 42.27 6.92
N ARG A 31 -28.11 41.70 6.62
CA ARG A 31 -27.24 40.97 7.57
C ARG A 31 -25.96 40.49 6.88
N GLU A 32 -24.84 40.91 7.46
CA GLU A 32 -23.53 40.38 7.14
C GLU A 32 -23.51 38.87 7.38
N THR A 33 -23.04 38.12 6.39
CA THR A 33 -22.38 36.83 6.66
C THR A 33 -21.16 36.78 5.74
N PRO A 34 -19.93 36.81 6.27
CA PRO A 34 -18.73 36.73 5.45
C PRO A 34 -18.69 35.37 4.75
N SER A 35 -18.56 35.41 3.43
CA SER A 35 -18.24 34.25 2.60
C SER A 35 -16.88 33.68 3.02
N VAL A 36 -16.89 32.51 3.65
CA VAL A 36 -15.67 31.76 3.96
C VAL A 36 -15.07 31.28 2.63
N PRO A 37 -13.80 31.56 2.32
CA PRO A 37 -13.14 30.93 1.18
C PRO A 37 -13.07 29.42 1.43
N GLN A 38 -13.48 28.62 0.44
CA GLN A 38 -13.39 27.16 0.47
C GLN A 38 -11.93 26.77 0.65
N SER A 39 -11.56 26.50 1.91
CA SER A 39 -10.30 25.91 2.31
C SER A 39 -10.18 24.57 1.61
N LEU A 40 -9.09 24.41 0.85
CA LEU A 40 -8.57 23.10 0.45
C LEU A 40 -8.54 22.22 1.70
N ALA A 41 -9.42 21.23 1.77
CA ALA A 41 -9.32 20.21 2.78
C ALA A 41 -8.13 19.31 2.40
N PRO A 42 -7.07 19.21 3.21
CA PRO A 42 -6.17 18.08 3.12
C PRO A 42 -6.96 16.85 3.55
N SER A 43 -7.14 15.88 2.66
CA SER A 43 -7.69 14.58 3.03
C SER A 43 -6.72 13.90 4.00
N ALA A 44 -7.26 13.64 5.20
CA ALA A 44 -6.80 12.71 6.23
C ALA A 44 -5.29 12.60 6.44
N THR A 45 -4.80 13.37 7.42
CA THR A 45 -3.84 12.81 8.37
C THR A 45 -4.56 11.68 9.09
N ASP A 46 -4.37 10.44 8.66
CA ASP A 46 -4.72 9.29 9.48
C ASP A 46 -3.88 9.37 10.76
N VAL A 47 -4.58 9.41 11.87
CA VAL A 47 -3.97 9.34 13.20
C VAL A 47 -3.48 7.91 13.31
N ALA A 48 -2.16 7.69 13.21
CA ALA A 48 -1.55 6.41 13.54
C ALA A 48 -1.93 6.09 15.00
N VAL A 49 -2.94 5.24 15.14
CA VAL A 49 -3.29 4.63 16.43
C VAL A 49 -2.20 3.60 16.67
N ASP A 50 -1.33 3.92 17.63
CA ASP A 50 -0.37 2.99 18.24
C ASP A 50 0.55 2.26 17.24
N GLU A 51 1.27 3.03 16.41
CA GLU A 51 2.44 2.49 15.70
C GLU A 51 3.50 2.09 16.73
N GLN A 52 3.77 0.79 16.80
CA GLN A 52 4.79 0.20 17.65
C GLN A 52 6.18 0.44 17.09
N ASN A 53 7.11 0.76 17.97
CA ASN A 53 8.52 0.87 17.61
C ASN A 53 9.11 -0.53 17.42
N ALA A 54 9.43 -0.90 16.18
CA ALA A 54 10.00 -2.21 15.89
C ALA A 54 11.33 -2.44 16.61
N ASP A 55 12.18 -1.41 16.77
CA ASP A 55 13.47 -1.56 17.45
C ASP A 55 13.27 -1.98 18.91
N GLU A 56 12.30 -1.39 19.60
CA GLU A 56 11.98 -1.72 21.00
C GLU A 56 11.48 -3.15 21.14
N ILE A 57 10.57 -3.58 20.26
CA ILE A 57 10.06 -4.96 20.24
C ILE A 57 11.18 -5.94 19.90
N CYS A 58 12.05 -5.61 18.95
CA CYS A 58 13.17 -6.45 18.57
C CYS A 58 14.21 -6.58 19.68
N GLU A 59 14.52 -5.50 20.40
CA GLU A 59 15.43 -5.55 21.55
C GLU A 59 14.86 -6.40 22.69
N ALA A 60 13.54 -6.35 22.92
CA ALA A 60 12.89 -7.08 24.00
C ALA A 60 12.65 -8.56 23.66
N GLU A 61 12.13 -8.85 22.46
CA GLU A 61 11.51 -10.14 22.12
C GLU A 61 12.27 -10.93 21.04
N SER A 62 13.25 -10.34 20.35
CA SER A 62 13.95 -11.03 19.25
C SER A 62 14.75 -12.24 19.73
N ALA A 63 14.56 -13.36 19.04
CA ALA A 63 15.31 -14.59 19.28
C ALA A 63 16.73 -14.61 18.68
N SER A 64 17.18 -13.53 18.01
CA SER A 64 18.49 -13.48 17.33
C SER A 64 19.65 -13.16 18.28
N GLY A 65 19.45 -12.26 19.24
CA GLY A 65 20.53 -11.63 20.00
C GLY A 65 21.41 -10.66 19.18
N ASP A 66 21.03 -10.36 17.93
CA ASP A 66 21.78 -9.52 16.99
C ASP A 66 21.00 -8.24 16.66
N ALA A 67 21.64 -7.07 16.76
CA ALA A 67 20.98 -5.77 16.53
C ALA A 67 20.45 -5.58 15.10
N ASP A 68 21.11 -6.19 14.10
CA ASP A 68 20.70 -6.06 12.69
C ASP A 68 19.67 -7.12 12.25
N THR A 69 19.29 -8.03 13.15
CA THR A 69 18.41 -9.16 12.83
C THR A 69 17.29 -9.24 13.84
N CYS A 70 16.06 -9.06 13.40
CA CYS A 70 14.89 -9.23 14.25
C CYS A 70 14.18 -10.54 13.91
N VAL A 71 14.03 -11.42 14.90
CA VAL A 71 13.33 -12.71 14.76
C VAL A 71 12.28 -12.81 15.84
N LEU A 72 11.05 -12.47 15.50
CA LEU A 72 9.89 -12.58 16.38
C LEU A 72 9.23 -13.94 16.19
N LYS A 73 8.99 -14.64 17.30
CA LYS A 73 8.48 -16.02 17.32
C LYS A 73 7.39 -16.15 18.36
N ASN A 74 6.18 -16.56 17.95
CA ASN A 74 5.04 -16.68 18.87
C ASN A 74 4.77 -15.36 19.59
N THR A 75 4.95 -14.25 18.88
CA THR A 75 4.84 -12.89 19.42
C THR A 75 3.50 -12.29 18.99
N GLU A 76 2.85 -11.58 19.88
CA GLU A 76 1.66 -10.78 19.59
C GLU A 76 2.04 -9.30 19.63
N ILE A 77 1.65 -8.56 18.60
CA ILE A 77 1.91 -7.14 18.44
C ILE A 77 0.56 -6.42 18.38
N GLU A 78 0.32 -5.61 19.39
CA GLU A 78 -0.85 -4.73 19.45
C GLU A 78 -0.59 -3.47 18.61
N GLY A 79 -1.45 -3.17 17.63
CA GLY A 79 -1.27 -2.06 16.69
C GLY A 79 -0.42 -2.40 15.46
N SER A 80 0.04 -1.36 14.79
CA SER A 80 0.86 -1.46 13.57
C SER A 80 2.34 -1.47 13.90
N ILE A 81 3.18 -2.05 13.04
CA ILE A 81 4.63 -2.13 13.22
C ILE A 81 5.37 -1.77 11.94
N VAL A 82 6.45 -0.98 12.08
CA VAL A 82 7.30 -0.56 10.97
C VAL A 82 8.75 -0.95 11.25
N PHE A 83 9.30 -1.84 10.42
CA PHE A 83 10.71 -2.18 10.39
C PHE A 83 11.39 -1.34 9.30
N ASP A 84 12.22 -0.38 9.72
CA ASP A 84 13.01 0.46 8.82
C ASP A 84 14.49 0.30 9.14
N GLY A 85 15.29 -0.13 8.15
CA GLY A 85 16.73 -0.31 8.28
C GLY A 85 17.17 -1.60 8.97
N THR A 86 16.26 -2.44 9.47
CA THR A 86 16.59 -3.78 9.97
C THR A 86 17.02 -4.69 8.81
N ARG A 87 18.25 -5.21 8.84
CA ARG A 87 18.81 -5.99 7.72
C ARG A 87 18.07 -7.31 7.49
N VAL A 88 17.69 -8.02 8.56
CA VAL A 88 16.95 -9.27 8.48
C VAL A 88 15.73 -9.22 9.39
N VAL A 89 14.54 -9.43 8.83
CA VAL A 89 13.28 -9.46 9.59
C VAL A 89 12.63 -10.81 9.40
N LYS A 90 12.28 -11.47 10.51
CA LYS A 90 11.54 -12.73 10.50
C LYS A 90 10.36 -12.66 11.46
N LEU A 91 9.16 -12.79 10.93
CA LEU A 91 7.92 -12.96 11.68
C LEU A 91 7.49 -14.43 11.52
N ILE A 92 7.50 -15.17 12.63
CA ILE A 92 7.24 -16.62 12.62
C ILE A 92 6.16 -16.89 13.66
N ASN A 93 5.01 -17.41 13.23
CA ASN A 93 3.86 -17.58 14.12
C ASN A 93 3.57 -16.30 14.93
N THR A 94 3.56 -15.16 14.23
CA THR A 94 3.36 -13.84 14.83
C THR A 94 1.97 -13.33 14.51
N THR A 95 1.35 -12.62 15.44
CA THR A 95 0.06 -11.96 15.23
C THR A 95 0.25 -10.45 15.33
N VAL A 96 -0.18 -9.72 14.30
CA VAL A 96 -0.16 -8.25 14.25
C VAL A 96 -1.59 -7.77 14.08
N THR A 97 -2.09 -7.07 15.08
CA THR A 97 -3.49 -6.59 15.09
C THR A 97 -3.74 -5.37 14.22
N GLY A 98 -2.67 -4.71 13.76
CA GLY A 98 -2.68 -3.65 12.76
C GLY A 98 -1.96 -4.04 11.47
N GLU A 99 -1.18 -3.11 10.95
CA GLU A 99 -0.39 -3.27 9.72
C GLU A 99 1.06 -3.67 10.03
N ALA A 100 1.72 -4.34 9.09
CA ALA A 100 3.14 -4.64 9.18
C ALA A 100 3.86 -4.12 7.93
N LYS A 101 4.80 -3.19 8.12
CA LYS A 101 5.58 -2.58 7.06
C LYS A 101 7.06 -2.86 7.25
N ILE A 102 7.73 -3.36 6.21
CA ILE A 102 9.14 -3.75 6.26
C ILE A 102 9.86 -3.12 5.07
N ILE A 103 10.82 -2.25 5.35
CA ILE A 103 11.48 -1.39 4.36
C ILE A 103 12.98 -1.69 4.32
N GLY A 104 13.49 -1.95 3.11
CA GLY A 104 14.93 -1.94 2.85
C GLY A 104 15.74 -3.08 3.47
N ALA A 105 15.10 -4.14 3.97
CA ALA A 105 15.78 -5.30 4.51
C ALA A 105 16.47 -6.13 3.41
N GLU A 106 17.58 -6.78 3.73
CA GLU A 106 18.21 -7.76 2.85
C GLU A 106 17.37 -9.05 2.78
N SER A 107 16.74 -9.44 3.88
CA SER A 107 15.92 -10.64 3.93
C SER A 107 14.71 -10.45 4.82
N VAL A 108 13.53 -10.71 4.25
CA VAL A 108 12.25 -10.72 4.96
C VAL A 108 11.65 -12.12 4.87
N VAL A 109 11.22 -12.66 6.02
CA VAL A 109 10.47 -13.90 6.10
C VAL A 109 9.26 -13.71 7.00
N VAL A 110 8.06 -13.86 6.44
CA VAL A 110 6.81 -13.92 7.19
C VAL A 110 6.23 -15.31 6.97
N THR A 111 6.10 -16.09 8.04
CA THR A 111 5.55 -17.46 7.95
C THR A 111 4.62 -17.75 9.09
N ASP A 112 3.55 -18.50 8.78
CA ASP A 112 2.56 -18.96 9.76
C ASP A 112 1.98 -17.79 10.59
N SER A 113 1.91 -16.59 10.01
CA SER A 113 1.59 -15.35 10.75
C SER A 113 0.24 -14.78 10.32
N ASP A 114 -0.35 -13.96 11.19
CA ASP A 114 -1.62 -13.29 10.97
C ASP A 114 -1.41 -11.78 11.06
N VAL A 115 -1.75 -11.04 10.01
CA VAL A 115 -1.69 -9.57 9.96
C VAL A 115 -3.08 -9.08 9.63
N ALA A 116 -3.73 -8.38 10.57
CA ALA A 116 -5.11 -7.96 10.40
C ALA A 116 -5.27 -6.87 9.32
N GLY A 117 -4.25 -6.03 9.13
CA GLY A 117 -4.22 -4.97 8.13
C GLY A 117 -3.40 -5.35 6.89
N ASP A 118 -2.71 -4.33 6.36
CA ASP A 118 -1.78 -4.48 5.24
C ASP A 118 -0.46 -5.11 5.69
N LEU A 119 0.11 -5.96 4.84
CA LEU A 119 1.46 -6.47 4.96
C LEU A 119 2.28 -5.98 3.77
N GLU A 120 3.21 -5.05 4.03
CA GLU A 120 3.98 -4.36 3.01
C GLU A 120 5.48 -4.64 3.14
N MET A 121 6.09 -5.15 2.07
CA MET A 121 7.53 -5.33 1.94
C MET A 121 8.02 -4.44 0.81
N LEU A 122 8.70 -3.34 1.16
CA LEU A 122 9.12 -2.31 0.22
C LEU A 122 10.65 -2.26 0.09
N ALA A 123 11.15 -2.29 -1.14
CA ALA A 123 12.57 -2.20 -1.49
C ALA A 123 13.46 -3.23 -0.78
N ASN A 124 12.93 -4.42 -0.47
CA ASN A 124 13.69 -5.49 0.18
C ASN A 124 14.49 -6.29 -0.85
N THR A 125 15.64 -6.86 -0.48
CA THR A 125 16.40 -7.68 -1.45
C THR A 125 15.71 -9.02 -1.73
N ASP A 126 15.33 -9.75 -0.68
CA ASP A 126 14.59 -11.00 -0.78
C ASP A 126 13.41 -11.00 0.19
N ALA A 127 12.22 -11.34 -0.31
CA ALA A 127 10.99 -11.40 0.48
C ALA A 127 10.31 -12.76 0.35
N VAL A 128 9.92 -13.35 1.49
CA VAL A 128 9.19 -14.62 1.56
C VAL A 128 7.98 -14.44 2.47
N VAL A 129 6.79 -14.71 1.94
CA VAL A 129 5.54 -14.77 2.70
C VAL A 129 4.86 -16.10 2.43
N THR A 130 4.72 -16.91 3.47
CA THR A 130 4.14 -18.25 3.35
C THR A 130 3.19 -18.61 4.46
N THR A 131 2.13 -19.37 4.15
CA THR A 131 1.21 -19.92 5.15
C THR A 131 0.65 -18.85 6.09
N SER A 132 0.45 -17.63 5.60
CA SER A 132 0.07 -16.48 6.42
C SER A 132 -1.29 -15.92 6.00
N THR A 133 -1.98 -15.27 6.92
CA THR A 133 -3.24 -14.56 6.68
C THR A 133 -2.99 -13.06 6.68
N VAL A 134 -3.51 -12.36 5.68
CA VAL A 134 -3.44 -10.90 5.54
C VAL A 134 -4.86 -10.37 5.36
N GLY A 135 -5.32 -9.56 6.31
CA GLY A 135 -6.71 -9.07 6.36
C GLY A 135 -7.03 -7.98 5.32
N ALA A 136 -6.01 -7.32 4.78
CA ALA A 136 -6.16 -6.37 3.68
C ALA A 136 -5.22 -6.70 2.52
N THR A 137 -4.20 -5.88 2.26
CA THR A 137 -3.34 -6.00 1.08
C THR A 137 -2.01 -6.66 1.41
N LEU A 138 -1.58 -7.60 0.58
CA LEU A 138 -0.22 -8.12 0.59
C LEU A 138 0.59 -7.50 -0.55
N THR A 139 1.60 -6.69 -0.19
CA THR A 139 2.48 -6.01 -1.16
C THR A 139 3.92 -6.49 -1.05
N VAL A 140 4.47 -7.01 -2.15
CA VAL A 140 5.91 -7.30 -2.31
C VAL A 140 6.47 -6.42 -3.42
N ASP A 141 7.09 -5.30 -3.06
CA ASP A 141 7.59 -4.32 -4.01
C ASP A 141 9.09 -4.12 -3.94
N GLY A 142 9.75 -4.22 -5.08
CA GLY A 142 11.18 -4.00 -5.23
C GLY A 142 12.02 -5.13 -4.64
N GLY A 143 13.02 -5.59 -5.40
CA GLY A 143 13.96 -6.59 -4.89
C GLY A 143 14.57 -7.49 -5.94
N LYS A 144 15.40 -8.44 -5.50
CA LYS A 144 15.92 -9.51 -6.34
C LYS A 144 14.90 -10.63 -6.47
N SER A 145 14.28 -11.06 -5.37
CA SER A 145 13.31 -12.15 -5.40
C SER A 145 12.16 -12.00 -4.40
N GLY A 146 10.98 -12.47 -4.82
CA GLY A 146 9.78 -12.61 -3.99
C GLY A 146 9.24 -14.04 -4.04
N THR A 147 8.87 -14.57 -2.88
CA THR A 147 8.12 -15.84 -2.76
C THR A 147 6.83 -15.59 -2.00
N VAL A 148 5.68 -15.84 -2.63
CA VAL A 148 4.35 -15.66 -2.03
C VAL A 148 3.54 -16.93 -2.23
N SER A 149 3.42 -17.77 -1.20
CA SER A 149 2.82 -19.10 -1.34
C SER A 149 1.92 -19.48 -0.18
N ALA A 150 0.81 -20.17 -0.47
CA ALA A 150 -0.09 -20.73 0.54
C ALA A 150 -0.65 -19.68 1.53
N ASN A 151 -0.84 -18.43 1.08
CA ASN A 151 -1.39 -17.36 1.91
C ASN A 151 -2.89 -17.20 1.70
N GLU A 152 -3.59 -16.70 2.71
CA GLU A 152 -4.96 -16.20 2.61
C GLU A 152 -4.93 -14.67 2.66
N VAL A 153 -5.37 -14.03 1.57
CA VAL A 153 -5.37 -12.57 1.45
C VAL A 153 -6.81 -12.09 1.25
N HIS A 154 -7.34 -11.35 2.22
CA HIS A 154 -8.74 -10.89 2.21
C HIS A 154 -8.94 -9.64 1.33
N GLY A 155 -7.86 -8.94 0.96
CA GLY A 155 -7.85 -7.87 -0.04
C GLY A 155 -7.05 -8.25 -1.29
N ASP A 156 -6.17 -7.35 -1.71
CA ASP A 156 -5.41 -7.47 -2.95
C ASP A 156 -4.00 -8.07 -2.74
N LEU A 157 -3.49 -8.75 -3.76
CA LEU A 157 -2.12 -9.25 -3.81
C LEU A 157 -1.34 -8.51 -4.91
N ASN A 158 -0.34 -7.73 -4.50
CA ASN A 158 0.42 -6.87 -5.39
C ASN A 158 1.92 -7.18 -5.37
N CYS A 159 2.50 -7.44 -6.53
CA CYS A 159 3.94 -7.62 -6.64
C CYS A 159 4.53 -6.85 -7.82
N SER A 160 5.47 -5.96 -7.54
CA SER A 160 6.09 -5.08 -8.52
C SER A 160 7.58 -4.90 -8.27
N GLY A 161 8.34 -4.51 -9.29
CA GLY A 161 9.75 -4.15 -9.13
C GLY A 161 10.71 -5.30 -8.74
N ASN A 162 10.25 -6.55 -8.61
CA ASN A 162 11.09 -7.68 -8.24
C ASN A 162 11.81 -8.27 -9.46
N GLY A 163 13.02 -8.80 -9.27
CA GLY A 163 13.74 -9.55 -10.32
C GLY A 163 13.00 -10.83 -10.73
N ALA A 164 12.45 -11.55 -9.77
CA ALA A 164 11.57 -12.70 -9.99
C ALA A 164 10.56 -12.84 -8.84
N VAL A 165 9.34 -13.29 -9.15
CA VAL A 165 8.33 -13.64 -8.15
C VAL A 165 7.82 -15.05 -8.44
N LYS A 166 7.70 -15.85 -7.40
CA LYS A 166 7.21 -17.24 -7.48
C LYS A 166 6.27 -17.55 -6.33
N GLY A 167 5.50 -18.62 -6.48
CA GLY A 167 4.68 -19.17 -5.43
C GLY A 167 3.46 -19.87 -6.01
N GLU A 168 2.67 -20.46 -5.13
CA GLU A 168 1.45 -21.19 -5.48
C GLU A 168 0.51 -21.29 -4.28
N GLY A 169 -0.76 -21.61 -4.55
CA GLY A 169 -1.74 -21.94 -3.53
C GLY A 169 -2.20 -20.78 -2.66
N ASN A 170 -2.04 -19.52 -3.11
CA ASN A 170 -2.65 -18.40 -2.39
C ASN A 170 -4.15 -18.35 -2.70
N ALA A 171 -4.93 -17.92 -1.72
CA ALA A 171 -6.35 -17.60 -1.88
C ALA A 171 -6.50 -16.08 -1.72
N VAL A 172 -6.86 -15.39 -2.81
CA VAL A 172 -6.99 -13.93 -2.82
C VAL A 172 -8.46 -13.58 -3.04
N SER A 173 -9.05 -12.80 -2.12
CA SER A 173 -10.45 -12.39 -2.21
C SER A 173 -10.64 -11.18 -3.14
N GLY A 174 -9.63 -10.31 -3.22
CA GLY A 174 -9.56 -9.19 -4.16
C GLY A 174 -8.92 -9.58 -5.49
N SER A 175 -7.99 -8.74 -5.96
CA SER A 175 -7.26 -8.95 -7.20
C SER A 175 -5.80 -9.32 -6.93
N ALA A 176 -5.28 -10.29 -7.69
CA ALA A 176 -3.84 -10.48 -7.82
C ALA A 176 -3.34 -9.69 -9.04
N ALA A 177 -2.33 -8.84 -8.86
CA ALA A 177 -1.89 -7.91 -9.89
C ALA A 177 -0.39 -8.01 -10.21
N ASN A 178 -0.01 -7.43 -11.34
CA ASN A 178 1.37 -7.27 -11.78
C ASN A 178 2.11 -8.63 -11.84
N GLN A 179 3.27 -8.73 -11.19
CA GLN A 179 4.08 -9.95 -11.17
C GLN A 179 3.40 -11.09 -10.38
N CYS A 180 2.39 -10.75 -9.56
CA CYS A 180 1.60 -11.72 -8.82
C CYS A 180 0.28 -12.09 -9.47
N ALA A 181 -0.03 -11.60 -10.68
CA ALA A 181 -1.31 -11.87 -11.34
C ALA A 181 -1.61 -13.36 -11.58
N ALA A 182 -0.58 -14.21 -11.61
CA ALA A 182 -0.73 -15.67 -11.75
C ALA A 182 -0.73 -16.43 -10.41
N LEU A 183 -0.65 -15.73 -9.27
CA LEU A 183 -0.45 -16.32 -7.95
C LEU A 183 -1.70 -16.32 -7.06
N GLY A 184 -2.77 -15.63 -7.44
CA GLY A 184 -4.05 -15.58 -6.70
C GLY A 184 -5.16 -16.42 -7.31
#